data_AF-A0A4S8HX32-F1
#
_entry.id   AF-A0A4S8HX32-F1
#
_cell.length_a   1.000
_cell.length_b   1.000
_cell.length_c   1.000
_cell.angle_alpha   90.00
_cell.angle_beta   90.00
_cell.angle_gamma   90.00
#
_symmetry.space_group_name_H-M   'P 1'
#
loop_
_entity.id
_entity.type
_entity.pdbx_description
1 polymer ?
#
loop_
_entity_poly.entity_id
_entity_poly.type
_entity_poly.pdbx_seq_one_letter_code
_entity_poly.pdbx_strand_id
1 'polypeptide(L)'
;MKKPSLLEQCRIEYQTMQQVIENAATLSNELTWIESAFSLSMQAWNRIEKMAGSYIFADHEEEIYFYKTLKPQFTGLIDYLTLLYKSVLFQPDDLTKQKDYWKSELTSCGEFIEKYQTLYRDNQRTSISELSYLTQYNQQSLVFGINVNHLNISTTSPVYIKMKVIAIKKYQQYIANNKICG
;
A
#
# COMPACT_ATOMS: atom_id res chain seq x y z
N MET A 1 -3.75 34.06 2.12
CA MET A 1 -3.43 32.79 1.41
C MET A 1 -4.57 31.82 1.62
N LYS A 2 -5.14 31.21 0.57
CA LYS A 2 -6.12 30.12 0.72
C LYS A 2 -5.40 28.88 1.26
N LYS A 3 -5.96 28.21 2.26
CA LYS A 3 -5.45 26.90 2.69
C LYS A 3 -5.61 25.90 1.54
N PRO A 4 -4.60 25.06 1.24
CA PRO A 4 -4.74 24.00 0.23
C PRO A 4 -5.85 23.03 0.63
N SER A 5 -6.56 22.45 -0.34
CA SER A 5 -7.57 21.41 -0.10
C SER A 5 -6.95 20.18 0.56
N LEU A 6 -7.76 19.34 1.21
CA LEU A 6 -7.26 18.08 1.79
C LEU A 6 -6.56 17.22 0.73
N LEU A 7 -7.12 17.14 -0.47
CA LEU A 7 -6.55 16.37 -1.57
C LEU A 7 -5.15 16.85 -1.95
N GLU A 8 -4.96 18.17 -2.03
CA GLU A 8 -3.67 18.75 -2.38
C GLU A 8 -2.63 18.53 -1.27
N GLN A 9 -3.05 18.66 -0.01
CA GLN A 9 -2.19 18.32 1.14
C GLN A 9 -1.79 16.84 1.11
N CYS A 10 -2.72 15.94 0.81
CA CYS A 10 -2.42 14.50 0.68
C CYS A 10 -1.41 14.22 -0.42
N ARG A 11 -1.58 14.87 -1.58
CA ARG A 11 -0.69 14.71 -2.72
C ARG A 11 0.73 15.17 -2.39
N ILE A 12 0.87 16.36 -1.80
CA ILE A 12 2.16 16.92 -1.38
C ILE A 12 2.84 16.02 -0.35
N GLU A 13 2.09 15.55 0.64
CA GLU A 13 2.60 14.67 1.69
C GLU A 13 3.11 13.35 1.10
N TYR A 14 2.34 12.75 0.19
CA TYR A 14 2.72 11.49 -0.47
C TYR A 14 4.00 11.65 -1.31
N GLN A 15 4.08 12.72 -2.11
CA GLN A 15 5.23 13.00 -2.96
C GLN A 15 6.50 13.26 -2.14
N THR A 16 6.38 14.07 -1.10
CA THR A 16 7.50 14.39 -0.19
C THR A 16 8.02 13.13 0.48
N MET A 17 7.12 12.30 0.99
CA MET A 17 7.46 11.02 1.61
C MET A 17 8.16 10.08 0.60
N GLN A 18 7.64 9.93 -0.62
CA GLN A 18 8.25 9.08 -1.64
C GLN A 18 9.68 9.53 -1.98
N GLN A 19 9.88 10.82 -2.18
CA GLN A 19 11.20 11.37 -2.50
C GLN A 19 12.22 11.09 -1.38
N VAL A 20 11.83 11.23 -0.12
CA VAL A 20 12.71 10.92 1.01
C VAL A 20 13.03 9.42 1.07
N ILE A 21 12.05 8.55 0.82
CA ILE A 21 12.26 7.09 0.78
C ILE A 21 13.23 6.70 -0.33
N GLU A 22 13.05 7.23 -1.54
CA GLU A 22 13.92 6.95 -2.68
C GLU A 22 15.36 7.39 -2.41
N ASN A 23 15.55 8.56 -1.80
CA ASN A 23 16.87 9.02 -1.38
C ASN A 23 17.49 8.08 -0.32
N ALA A 24 16.73 7.66 0.69
CA ALA A 24 17.22 6.79 1.76
C ALA A 24 17.64 5.39 1.24
N ALA A 25 16.93 4.86 0.25
CA ALA A 25 17.21 3.57 -0.38
C ALA A 25 18.58 3.52 -1.08
N THR A 26 19.14 4.67 -1.46
CA THR A 26 20.46 4.76 -2.10
C THR A 26 21.62 4.91 -1.13
N LEU A 27 21.36 5.30 0.12
CA LEU A 27 22.39 5.73 1.08
C LEU A 27 22.60 4.76 2.25
N SER A 28 21.73 3.78 2.43
CA SER A 28 21.75 2.89 3.59
C SER A 28 21.52 1.42 3.23
N ASN A 29 21.89 0.52 4.15
CA ASN A 29 21.66 -0.91 3.94
C ASN A 29 20.16 -1.23 3.86
N GLU A 30 19.85 -2.41 3.33
CA GLU A 30 18.50 -2.79 2.96
C GLU A 30 17.49 -2.68 4.11
N LEU A 31 17.80 -3.26 5.27
CA LEU A 31 16.91 -3.22 6.43
C LEU A 31 16.74 -1.79 6.97
N THR A 32 17.82 -1.03 7.05
CA THR A 32 17.78 0.34 7.59
C THR A 32 16.92 1.28 6.77
N TRP A 33 16.98 1.22 5.43
CA TRP A 33 16.12 2.08 4.60
C TRP A 33 14.65 1.61 4.68
N ILE A 34 14.39 0.31 4.77
CA ILE A 34 13.03 -0.23 4.91
C ILE A 34 12.38 0.26 6.21
N GLU A 35 13.09 0.15 7.33
CA GLU A 35 12.62 0.62 8.65
C GLU A 35 12.35 2.13 8.65
N SER A 36 13.28 2.89 8.07
CA SER A 36 13.14 4.35 7.93
C SER A 36 11.93 4.71 7.07
N ALA A 37 11.78 4.03 5.92
CA ALA A 37 10.66 4.22 5.01
C ALA A 37 9.32 3.86 5.65
N PHE A 38 9.29 2.79 6.44
CA PHE A 38 8.09 2.36 7.18
C PHE A 38 7.69 3.43 8.20
N SER A 39 8.65 3.91 9.00
CA SER A 39 8.43 4.97 9.98
C SER A 39 7.90 6.25 9.31
N LEU A 40 8.52 6.70 8.21
CA LEU A 40 8.08 7.87 7.45
C LEU A 40 6.67 7.69 6.90
N SER A 41 6.37 6.50 6.36
CA SER A 41 5.05 6.19 5.80
C SER A 41 3.95 6.19 6.86
N MET A 42 4.22 5.61 8.04
CA MET A 42 3.32 5.65 9.18
C MET A 42 3.09 7.07 9.69
N GLN A 43 4.15 7.87 9.80
CA GLN A 43 4.04 9.27 10.23
C GLN A 43 3.22 10.11 9.24
N ALA A 44 3.46 9.95 7.93
CA ALA A 44 2.70 10.62 6.89
C ALA A 44 1.22 10.20 6.96
N TRP A 45 0.94 8.90 7.06
CA TRP A 45 -0.44 8.41 7.19
C TRP A 45 -1.13 8.95 8.44
N ASN A 46 -0.46 8.96 9.60
CA ASN A 46 -1.02 9.52 10.84
C ASN A 46 -1.35 11.01 10.71
N ARG A 47 -0.57 11.79 9.95
CA ARG A 47 -0.89 13.20 9.65
C ARG A 47 -2.13 13.30 8.78
N ILE A 48 -2.20 12.48 7.72
CA ILE A 48 -3.35 12.43 6.80
C ILE A 48 -4.63 12.05 7.52
N GLU A 49 -4.58 11.04 8.38
CA GLU A 49 -5.72 10.57 9.17
C GLU A 49 -6.22 11.66 10.13
N LYS A 50 -5.30 12.38 10.80
CA LYS A 50 -5.66 13.53 11.65
C LYS A 50 -6.30 14.67 10.84
N MET A 51 -5.76 14.97 9.66
CA MET A 51 -6.33 15.99 8.78
C MET A 51 -7.72 15.59 8.32
N ALA A 52 -7.89 14.38 7.80
CA ALA A 52 -9.17 13.87 7.31
C ALA A 52 -10.22 13.77 8.42
N GLY A 53 -9.85 13.36 9.63
CA GLY A 53 -10.78 13.23 10.76
C GLY A 53 -11.41 14.54 11.24
N SER A 54 -10.82 15.70 10.88
CA SER A 54 -11.37 17.03 11.17
C SER A 54 -11.81 17.79 9.92
N TYR A 55 -11.68 17.18 8.74
CA TYR A 55 -11.98 17.80 7.47
C TYR A 55 -13.45 17.59 7.10
N ILE A 56 -14.10 18.67 6.69
CA ILE A 56 -15.42 18.61 6.06
C ILE A 56 -15.19 18.59 4.57
N PHE A 57 -15.49 17.45 3.93
CA PHE A 57 -15.41 17.32 2.48
C PHE A 57 -16.38 18.29 1.80
N ALA A 58 -15.94 18.86 0.68
CA ALA A 58 -16.72 19.81 -0.11
C ALA A 58 -17.96 19.14 -0.71
N ASP A 59 -17.83 17.89 -1.11
CA ASP A 59 -18.88 17.04 -1.66
C ASP A 59 -18.56 15.55 -1.46
N HIS A 60 -19.51 14.70 -1.82
CA HIS A 60 -19.34 13.25 -1.74
C HIS A 60 -18.26 12.72 -2.69
N GLU A 61 -18.03 13.38 -3.82
CA GLU A 61 -17.01 12.93 -4.79
C GLU A 61 -15.60 13.09 -4.21
N GLU A 62 -15.33 14.19 -3.48
CA GLU A 62 -14.07 14.43 -2.78
C GLU A 62 -13.82 13.35 -1.71
N GLU A 63 -14.85 13.05 -0.90
CA GLU A 63 -14.77 12.04 0.16
C GLU A 63 -14.53 10.63 -0.41
N ILE A 64 -15.30 10.27 -1.43
CA ILE A 64 -15.15 9.01 -2.15
C ILE A 64 -13.75 8.91 -2.74
N TYR A 65 -13.25 9.97 -3.38
CA TYR A 65 -11.91 9.99 -3.96
C TYR A 65 -10.83 9.77 -2.90
N PHE A 66 -10.95 10.42 -1.73
CA PHE A 66 -10.03 10.22 -0.62
C PHE A 66 -9.97 8.75 -0.19
N TYR A 67 -11.12 8.13 0.08
CA TYR A 67 -11.16 6.73 0.56
C TYR A 67 -10.87 5.70 -0.54
N LYS A 68 -11.31 5.94 -1.78
CA LYS A 68 -11.09 5.05 -2.92
C LYS A 68 -9.68 5.11 -3.48
N THR A 69 -9.02 6.26 -3.40
CA THR A 69 -7.79 6.50 -4.17
C THR A 69 -6.62 6.89 -3.29
N LEU A 70 -6.76 7.92 -2.45
CA LEU A 70 -5.63 8.43 -1.66
C LEU A 70 -5.27 7.49 -0.51
N LYS A 71 -6.22 7.14 0.35
CA LYS A 71 -5.98 6.23 1.49
C LYS A 71 -5.30 4.92 1.08
N PRO A 72 -5.72 4.22 0.00
CA PRO A 72 -5.05 3.01 -0.46
C PRO A 72 -3.59 3.20 -0.90
N GLN A 73 -3.20 4.39 -1.37
CA GLN A 73 -1.81 4.65 -1.77
C GLN A 73 -0.87 4.67 -0.57
N PHE A 74 -1.27 5.32 0.53
CA PHE A 74 -0.51 5.35 1.78
C PHE A 74 -0.50 3.97 2.45
N THR A 75 -1.68 3.41 2.66
CA THR A 75 -1.83 2.13 3.36
C THR A 75 -1.22 0.97 2.56
N GLY A 76 -1.29 1.00 1.23
CA GLY A 76 -0.60 0.03 0.37
C GLY A 76 0.92 0.16 0.40
N LEU A 77 1.46 1.38 0.59
CA LEU A 77 2.90 1.57 0.78
C LEU A 77 3.36 0.99 2.13
N ILE A 78 2.61 1.24 3.20
CA ILE A 78 2.89 0.68 4.54
C ILE A 78 2.84 -0.85 4.50
N ASP A 79 1.85 -1.43 3.83
CA ASP A 79 1.73 -2.88 3.69
C ASP A 79 2.87 -3.47 2.84
N TYR A 80 3.29 -2.80 1.76
CA TYR A 80 4.47 -3.17 0.99
C TYR A 80 5.73 -3.21 1.86
N LEU A 81 5.97 -2.16 2.65
CA LEU A 81 7.16 -2.07 3.51
C LEU A 81 7.11 -3.12 4.62
N THR A 82 5.93 -3.43 5.14
CA THR A 82 5.73 -4.51 6.11
C THR A 82 6.08 -5.87 5.51
N LEU A 83 5.59 -6.14 4.29
CA LEU A 83 5.88 -7.37 3.58
C LEU A 83 7.38 -7.48 3.27
N LEU A 84 7.97 -6.43 2.71
CA LEU A 84 9.37 -6.40 2.37
C LEU A 84 10.27 -6.59 3.60
N TYR A 85 9.98 -5.91 4.71
CA TYR A 85 10.73 -6.08 5.95
C TYR A 85 10.74 -7.54 6.41
N LYS A 86 9.56 -8.18 6.44
CA LYS A 86 9.46 -9.60 6.80
C LYS A 86 10.29 -10.47 5.87
N SER A 87 10.19 -10.24 4.57
CA SER A 87 10.88 -11.08 3.58
C SER A 87 12.40 -10.94 3.65
N VAL A 88 12.89 -9.71 3.85
CA VAL A 88 14.33 -9.47 4.01
C VAL A 88 14.85 -10.04 5.33
N LEU A 89 14.06 -9.96 6.41
CA LEU A 89 14.44 -10.47 7.72
C LEU A 89 14.45 -12.01 7.79
N PHE A 90 13.54 -12.67 7.06
CA PHE A 90 13.35 -14.13 7.10
C PHE A 90 13.86 -14.87 5.86
N GLN A 91 14.54 -14.18 4.93
CA GLN A 91 15.16 -14.87 3.80
C GLN A 91 16.25 -15.84 4.29
N PRO A 92 16.51 -16.94 3.56
CA PRO A 92 17.61 -17.85 3.88
C PRO A 92 18.97 -17.15 3.80
N ASP A 93 19.89 -17.54 4.69
CA ASP A 93 21.30 -17.10 4.66
C ASP A 93 22.09 -17.75 3.50
N ASP A 94 21.66 -18.95 3.07
CA ASP A 94 22.28 -19.65 1.94
C ASP A 94 21.87 -19.00 0.61
N LEU A 95 22.86 -18.61 -0.20
CA LEU A 95 22.64 -17.87 -1.45
C LEU A 95 21.75 -18.62 -2.46
N THR A 96 21.86 -19.96 -2.52
CA THR A 96 21.05 -20.76 -3.45
C THR A 96 19.59 -20.76 -2.99
N LYS A 97 19.38 -21.04 -1.70
CA LYS A 97 18.05 -21.00 -1.08
C LYS A 97 17.44 -19.61 -1.11
N GLN A 98 18.25 -18.56 -0.98
CA GLN A 98 17.81 -17.17 -1.09
C GLN A 98 17.28 -16.86 -2.49
N LYS A 99 17.97 -17.32 -3.53
CA LYS A 99 17.50 -17.15 -4.92
C LYS A 99 16.17 -17.87 -5.17
N ASP A 100 16.02 -19.08 -4.65
CA ASP A 100 14.78 -19.84 -4.80
C ASP A 100 13.64 -19.24 -3.97
N TYR A 101 13.95 -18.73 -2.78
CA TYR A 101 13.02 -17.95 -1.95
C TYR A 101 12.46 -16.75 -2.72
N TRP A 102 13.32 -15.89 -3.28
CA TRP A 102 12.87 -14.70 -4.01
C TRP A 102 12.11 -15.03 -5.30
N LYS A 103 12.45 -16.14 -5.97
CA LYS A 103 11.64 -16.63 -7.11
C LYS A 103 10.25 -17.06 -6.66
N SER A 104 10.15 -17.80 -5.54
CA SER A 104 8.86 -18.20 -4.98
C SER A 104 8.00 -17.00 -4.62
N GLU A 105 8.59 -16.00 -3.94
CA GLU A 105 7.91 -14.75 -3.60
C GLU A 105 7.41 -14.02 -4.86
N LEU A 106 8.24 -13.98 -5.93
CA LEU A 106 7.85 -13.37 -7.20
C LEU A 106 6.69 -14.11 -7.88
N THR A 107 6.70 -15.45 -7.86
CA THR A 107 5.60 -16.28 -8.36
C THR A 107 4.31 -16.00 -7.56
N SER A 108 4.38 -15.99 -6.23
CA SER A 108 3.23 -15.68 -5.38
C SER A 108 2.66 -14.28 -5.63
N CYS A 109 3.51 -13.30 -5.94
CA CYS A 109 3.04 -11.98 -6.38
C CYS A 109 2.22 -12.06 -7.68
N GLY A 110 2.71 -12.83 -8.66
CA GLY A 110 2.04 -13.04 -9.94
C GLY A 110 0.66 -13.68 -9.77
N GLU A 111 0.59 -14.78 -9.02
CA GLU A 111 -0.65 -15.49 -8.72
C GLU A 111 -1.67 -14.60 -8.00
N PHE A 112 -1.20 -13.80 -7.03
CA PHE A 112 -2.06 -12.84 -6.32
C PHE A 112 -2.62 -11.79 -7.29
N ILE A 113 -1.76 -11.18 -8.09
CA ILE A 113 -2.20 -10.15 -9.04
C ILE A 113 -3.21 -10.75 -10.00
N GLU A 114 -2.93 -11.91 -10.61
CA GLU A 114 -3.85 -12.57 -11.54
C GLU A 114 -5.23 -12.83 -10.90
N LYS A 115 -5.24 -13.38 -9.67
CA LYS A 115 -6.47 -13.68 -8.93
C LYS A 115 -7.31 -12.45 -8.62
N TYR A 116 -6.69 -11.32 -8.29
CA TYR A 116 -7.40 -10.12 -7.82
C TYR A 116 -7.44 -8.98 -8.85
N GLN A 117 -6.81 -9.12 -10.02
CA GLN A 117 -6.75 -8.07 -11.04
C GLN A 117 -8.11 -7.80 -11.69
N THR A 118 -8.93 -8.83 -11.90
CA THR A 118 -10.29 -8.67 -12.45
C THR A 118 -11.17 -7.91 -11.47
N LEU A 119 -11.17 -8.31 -10.19
CA LEU A 119 -11.87 -7.59 -9.11
C LEU A 119 -11.39 -6.15 -8.97
N TYR A 120 -10.08 -5.92 -9.10
CA TYR A 120 -9.52 -4.58 -9.09
C TYR A 120 -10.05 -3.72 -10.24
N ARG A 121 -10.14 -4.27 -11.47
CA ARG A 121 -10.70 -3.55 -12.63
C ARG A 121 -12.20 -3.29 -12.50
N ASP A 122 -12.94 -4.27 -12.01
CA ASP A 122 -14.40 -4.16 -11.89
C ASP A 122 -14.77 -3.12 -10.81
N ASN A 123 -14.08 -3.12 -9.67
CA ASN A 123 -14.27 -2.12 -8.61
C ASN A 123 -13.92 -0.68 -9.03
N GLN A 124 -13.16 -0.47 -10.11
CA GLN A 124 -12.96 0.86 -10.68
C GLN A 124 -14.16 1.33 -11.53
N ARG A 125 -14.97 0.39 -12.03
CA ARG A 125 -16.11 0.65 -12.92
C ARG A 125 -17.44 0.68 -12.18
N THR A 126 -17.57 -0.08 -11.08
CA THR A 126 -18.82 -0.16 -10.34
C THR A 126 -19.00 1.06 -9.44
N SER A 127 -20.10 1.80 -9.61
CA SER A 127 -20.66 2.66 -8.59
C SER A 127 -21.28 1.79 -7.49
N ILE A 128 -20.44 1.08 -6.73
CA ILE A 128 -20.86 0.56 -5.41
C ILE A 128 -21.50 1.74 -4.69
N SER A 129 -22.74 1.58 -4.22
CA SER A 129 -23.53 2.69 -3.69
C SER A 129 -22.68 3.47 -2.68
N GLU A 130 -22.55 4.77 -2.92
CA GLU A 130 -21.62 5.67 -2.25
C GLU A 130 -21.76 5.58 -0.72
N LEU A 131 -22.98 5.30 -0.26
CA LEU A 131 -23.38 5.04 1.13
C LEU A 131 -22.73 3.79 1.75
N SER A 132 -22.61 2.69 1.01
CA SER A 132 -21.91 1.49 1.51
C SER A 132 -20.40 1.73 1.65
N TYR A 133 -19.85 2.66 0.84
CA TYR A 133 -18.44 3.03 0.83
C TYR A 133 -17.98 3.89 2.03
N LEU A 134 -18.89 4.65 2.65
CA LEU A 134 -18.55 5.50 3.78
C LEU A 134 -18.77 4.78 5.12
N THR A 135 -19.85 3.99 5.19
CA THR A 135 -20.29 3.35 6.44
C THR A 135 -19.37 2.21 6.90
N GLN A 136 -18.81 1.42 5.97
CA GLN A 136 -17.99 0.23 6.30
C GLN A 136 -16.49 0.54 6.45
N TYR A 137 -16.02 1.69 5.94
CA TYR A 137 -14.59 1.95 5.66
C TYR A 137 -13.93 2.92 6.65
N ASN A 138 -14.75 3.66 7.41
CA ASN A 138 -14.33 4.47 8.56
C ASN A 138 -14.00 3.63 9.80
N GLN A 139 -14.31 2.32 9.81
CA GLN A 139 -14.24 1.47 11.01
C GLN A 139 -13.24 0.30 10.91
N GLN A 140 -12.61 0.07 9.77
CA GLN A 140 -11.66 -1.05 9.64
C GLN A 140 -10.27 -0.67 10.17
N SER A 141 -9.83 -1.38 11.21
CA SER A 141 -8.45 -1.34 11.68
C SER A 141 -7.49 -1.72 10.55
N LEU A 142 -6.41 -0.95 10.42
CA LEU A 142 -5.35 -1.22 9.46
C LEU A 142 -4.53 -2.41 9.95
N VAL A 143 -4.83 -3.60 9.42
CA VAL A 143 -4.01 -4.79 9.68
C VAL A 143 -3.07 -5.02 8.50
N PHE A 144 -1.77 -4.81 8.76
CA PHE A 144 -0.72 -4.93 7.75
C PHE A 144 -0.03 -6.29 7.81
N GLY A 145 0.44 -6.77 6.65
CA GLY A 145 1.26 -7.97 6.56
C GLY A 145 0.54 -9.29 6.85
N ILE A 146 -0.80 -9.35 6.70
CA ILE A 146 -1.58 -10.60 6.70
C ILE A 146 -1.24 -11.43 5.46
N ASN A 147 -1.12 -12.75 5.65
CA ASN A 147 -0.97 -13.73 4.59
C ASN A 147 -2.14 -13.66 3.58
N VAL A 148 -1.80 -13.35 2.33
CA VAL A 148 -2.73 -13.14 1.20
C VAL A 148 -3.59 -14.36 0.87
N ASN A 149 -3.21 -15.56 1.32
CA ASN A 149 -3.94 -16.80 1.03
C ASN A 149 -5.30 -16.91 1.73
N HIS A 150 -5.61 -16.03 2.68
CA HIS A 150 -6.86 -16.09 3.46
C HIS A 150 -7.90 -15.01 3.09
N LEU A 151 -7.68 -14.24 2.02
CA LEU A 151 -8.64 -13.20 1.63
C LEU A 151 -9.87 -13.80 0.95
N ASN A 152 -10.99 -13.80 1.69
CA ASN A 152 -12.28 -14.16 1.16
C ASN A 152 -12.87 -12.99 0.34
N ILE A 153 -12.89 -13.16 -0.99
CA ILE A 153 -13.33 -12.16 -1.96
C ILE A 153 -14.74 -11.65 -1.69
N SER A 154 -15.66 -12.50 -1.23
CA SER A 154 -17.07 -12.12 -1.04
C SER A 154 -17.30 -11.23 0.18
N THR A 155 -16.32 -11.14 1.08
CA THR A 155 -16.43 -10.40 2.35
C THR A 155 -15.36 -9.33 2.53
N THR A 156 -14.32 -9.34 1.68
CA THR A 156 -13.21 -8.40 1.76
C THR A 156 -13.56 -7.09 1.07
N SER A 157 -13.33 -5.98 1.76
CA SER A 157 -13.53 -4.63 1.25
C SER A 157 -12.74 -4.37 -0.06
N PRO A 158 -13.38 -3.82 -1.11
CA PRO A 158 -12.70 -3.34 -2.31
C PRO A 158 -11.52 -2.37 -2.07
N VAL A 159 -11.60 -1.50 -1.07
CA VAL A 159 -10.48 -0.60 -0.65
C VAL A 159 -9.31 -1.44 -0.19
N TYR A 160 -9.58 -2.44 0.64
CA TYR A 160 -8.54 -3.32 1.17
C TYR A 160 -7.89 -4.15 0.05
N ILE A 161 -8.70 -4.67 -0.89
CA ILE A 161 -8.17 -5.35 -2.08
C ILE A 161 -7.29 -4.40 -2.89
N LYS A 162 -7.72 -3.14 -3.10
CA LYS A 162 -6.93 -2.13 -3.81
C LYS A 162 -5.61 -1.82 -3.10
N MET A 163 -5.62 -1.64 -1.78
CA MET A 163 -4.42 -1.49 -0.95
C MET A 163 -3.47 -2.67 -1.16
N LYS A 164 -3.96 -3.91 -1.08
CA LYS A 164 -3.15 -5.12 -1.26
C LYS A 164 -2.57 -5.22 -2.66
N VAL A 165 -3.35 -4.93 -3.70
CA VAL A 165 -2.85 -4.93 -5.08
C VAL A 165 -1.74 -3.88 -5.26
N ILE A 166 -1.87 -2.69 -4.66
CA ILE A 166 -0.80 -1.67 -4.68
C ILE A 166 0.47 -2.21 -4.00
N ALA A 167 0.31 -2.81 -2.82
CA ALA A 167 1.44 -3.36 -2.05
C ALA A 167 2.18 -4.46 -2.82
N ILE A 168 1.45 -5.45 -3.33
CA ILE A 168 2.01 -6.59 -4.05
C ILE A 168 2.67 -6.17 -5.37
N LYS A 169 2.12 -5.18 -6.09
CA LYS A 169 2.77 -4.65 -7.30
C LYS A 169 4.12 -4.00 -6.98
N LYS A 170 4.19 -3.20 -5.90
CA LYS A 170 5.46 -2.58 -5.47
C LYS A 170 6.47 -3.64 -5.03
N TYR A 171 6.01 -4.66 -4.29
CA TYR A 171 6.85 -5.77 -3.87
C TYR A 171 7.38 -6.59 -5.04
N GLN A 172 6.53 -6.93 -6.00
CA GLN A 172 6.91 -7.61 -7.24
C GLN A 172 8.00 -6.84 -8.01
N GLN A 173 7.80 -5.52 -8.18
CA GLN A 173 8.79 -4.65 -8.83
C GLN A 173 10.12 -4.63 -8.08
N TYR A 174 10.07 -4.57 -6.74
CA TYR A 174 11.25 -4.60 -5.91
C TYR A 174 12.06 -5.89 -6.12
N ILE A 175 11.42 -7.07 -6.04
CA ILE A 175 12.07 -8.37 -6.21
C ILE A 175 12.68 -8.48 -7.61
N ALA A 176 11.90 -8.14 -8.64
CA ALA A 176 12.36 -8.22 -10.03
C ALA A 176 13.63 -7.38 -10.27
N ASN A 177 13.66 -6.16 -9.75
CA ASN A 177 14.75 -5.22 -9.99
C ASN A 177 15.99 -5.47 -9.11
N ASN A 178 15.82 -5.98 -7.88
CA ASN A 178 16.90 -5.99 -6.89
C ASN A 178 17.34 -7.40 -6.46
N LYS A 179 16.54 -8.44 -6.70
CA LYS A 179 16.80 -9.81 -6.19
C LYS A 179 16.97 -10.86 -7.29
N ILE A 180 16.43 -10.61 -8.49
CA ILE A 180 16.50 -11.54 -9.62
C ILE A 180 17.42 -11.04 -10.72
N CYS A 181 17.31 -9.77 -11.09
CA CYS A 181 18.11 -9.15 -12.15
C CYS A 181 19.36 -8.40 -11.63
N GLY A 182 19.52 -8.30 -10.31
CA GLY A 182 20.66 -7.65 -9.64
C GLY A 182 21.81 -8.60 -9.35
#